data_AF-A0A509EFJ2-F1
#
_entry.id   AF-A0A509EFJ2-F1
#
_cell.length_a   1.000
_cell.length_b   1.000
_cell.length_c   1.000
_cell.angle_alpha   90.00
_cell.angle_beta   90.00
_cell.angle_gamma   90.00
#
_symmetry.space_group_name_H-M   'P 1'
#
loop_
_entity.id
_entity.type
_entity.pdbx_description
1 polymer ?
#
loop_
_entity_poly.entity_id
_entity_poly.type
_entity_poly.pdbx_seq_one_letter_code
_entity_poly.pdbx_strand_id
1 'polypeptide(L)'
;MPEETDGTDPVWDRSVYGEVVDLLGPVRTGEALGLFEAHLRAGLALVRTVPADGERLAREAHGLVAMAGMLGFTDLSGASRRLMEHDRSEAPDREVRDLEVAAARALASLHQIPHTGPA
;
A
#
# COMPACT_ATOMS: atom_id res chain seq x y z
N MET A 1 -18.17 20.03 21.70
CA MET A 1 -17.21 18.98 22.05
C MET A 1 -16.50 18.61 20.77
N PRO A 2 -15.28 19.08 20.49
CA PRO A 2 -14.54 18.56 19.35
C PRO A 2 -14.07 17.16 19.72
N GLU A 3 -14.56 16.16 19.00
CA GLU A 3 -14.07 14.80 19.07
C GLU A 3 -12.59 14.82 18.67
N GLU A 4 -11.73 14.42 19.60
CA GLU A 4 -10.33 14.08 19.32
C GLU A 4 -10.34 12.89 18.37
N THR A 5 -10.36 13.16 17.07
CA THR A 5 -9.99 12.18 16.05
C THR A 5 -8.53 11.85 16.30
N ASP A 6 -8.30 10.71 16.93
CA ASP A 6 -7.02 10.00 16.95
C ASP A 6 -6.33 10.21 15.59
N GLY A 7 -5.18 10.89 15.61
CA GLY A 7 -4.48 11.41 14.43
C GLY A 7 -3.83 10.32 13.56
N THR A 8 -4.47 9.17 13.50
CA THR A 8 -4.13 8.07 12.61
C THR A 8 -5.06 8.20 11.41
N ASP A 9 -4.61 8.91 10.36
CA ASP A 9 -5.31 8.88 9.07
C ASP A 9 -5.64 7.42 8.72
N PRO A 10 -6.86 7.13 8.25
CA PRO A 10 -7.23 5.77 7.93
C PRO A 10 -6.31 5.26 6.83
N VAL A 11 -5.51 4.25 7.18
CA VAL A 11 -4.61 3.48 6.28
C VAL A 11 -5.35 2.96 5.05
N TRP A 12 -6.67 2.87 5.14
CA TRP A 12 -7.57 2.26 4.19
C TRP A 12 -8.90 3.02 4.07
N ASP A 13 -9.27 3.39 2.86
CA ASP A 13 -10.54 4.01 2.51
C ASP A 13 -11.62 2.93 2.31
N ARG A 14 -12.55 2.87 3.27
CA ARG A 14 -13.66 1.91 3.26
C ARG A 14 -14.66 2.14 2.13
N SER A 15 -14.83 3.38 1.66
CA SER A 15 -15.74 3.71 0.57
C SER A 15 -15.20 3.16 -0.74
N VAL A 16 -13.93 3.44 -1.03
CA VAL A 16 -13.26 2.92 -2.24
C VAL A 16 -13.28 1.40 -2.27
N TYR A 17 -13.03 0.76 -1.13
CA TYR A 17 -13.14 -0.69 -1.05
C TYR A 17 -14.55 -1.22 -1.27
N GLY A 18 -15.57 -0.55 -0.71
CA GLY A 18 -16.97 -0.89 -0.95
C GLY A 18 -17.30 -0.88 -2.44
N GLU A 19 -16.86 0.16 -3.16
CA GLU A 19 -17.02 0.26 -4.61
C GLU A 19 -16.31 -0.88 -5.37
N VAL A 20 -15.11 -1.28 -4.94
CA VAL A 20 -14.39 -2.41 -5.54
C VAL A 20 -15.11 -3.74 -5.28
N VAL A 21 -15.64 -3.95 -4.07
CA VAL A 21 -16.46 -5.13 -3.75
C VAL A 21 -17.74 -5.15 -4.57
N ASP A 22 -18.43 -4.02 -4.71
CA ASP A 22 -19.65 -3.91 -5.50
C ASP A 22 -19.38 -4.19 -6.99
N LEU A 23 -18.21 -3.79 -7.50
CA LEU A 23 -17.82 -3.98 -8.90
C LEU A 23 -17.34 -5.40 -9.22
N LEU A 24 -16.46 -5.97 -8.38
CA LEU A 24 -15.78 -7.25 -8.66
C LEU A 24 -16.44 -8.44 -7.97
N GLY A 25 -17.23 -8.19 -6.93
CA GLY A 25 -17.73 -9.18 -6.00
C GLY A 25 -16.70 -9.56 -4.95
N PRO A 26 -17.14 -10.01 -3.76
CA PRO A 26 -16.28 -10.18 -2.59
C PRO A 26 -15.20 -11.25 -2.76
N VAL A 27 -15.47 -12.30 -3.56
CA VAL A 27 -14.47 -13.36 -3.85
C VAL A 27 -13.29 -12.80 -4.64
N ARG A 28 -13.55 -12.11 -5.75
CA ARG A 28 -12.48 -11.53 -6.59
C ARG A 28 -11.75 -10.41 -5.88
N THR A 29 -12.44 -9.63 -5.04
CA THR A 29 -11.78 -8.65 -4.18
C THR A 29 -10.85 -9.32 -3.19
N GLY A 30 -11.25 -10.44 -2.58
CA GLY A 30 -10.37 -11.24 -1.72
C GLY A 30 -9.13 -11.76 -2.45
N GLU A 31 -9.28 -12.27 -3.68
CA GLU A 31 -8.16 -12.69 -4.52
C GLU A 31 -7.22 -11.52 -4.85
N ALA A 32 -7.77 -10.36 -5.20
CA ALA A 32 -7.00 -9.15 -5.47
C ALA A 32 -6.22 -8.67 -4.23
N LEU A 33 -6.83 -8.72 -3.04
CA LEU A 33 -6.14 -8.42 -1.78
C LEU A 33 -4.99 -9.40 -1.50
N GLY A 34 -5.19 -10.70 -1.73
CA GLY A 34 -4.13 -11.70 -1.56
C GLY A 34 -2.97 -11.52 -2.55
N LEU A 35 -3.26 -11.20 -3.81
CA LEU A 35 -2.24 -10.86 -4.81
C LEU A 35 -1.48 -9.59 -4.42
N PHE A 36 -2.19 -8.58 -3.96
CA PHE A 36 -1.61 -7.33 -3.48
C PHE A 36 -0.70 -7.56 -2.26
N GLU A 37 -1.12 -8.38 -1.28
CA GLU A 37 -0.31 -8.76 -0.12
C GLU A 37 1.00 -9.42 -0.54
N ALA A 38 0.93 -10.39 -1.46
CA ALA A 38 2.10 -11.09 -1.99
C ALA A 38 3.06 -10.12 -2.72
N HIS A 39 2.51 -9.22 -3.55
CA HIS A 39 3.29 -8.24 -4.29
C HIS A 39 3.95 -7.22 -3.35
N LEU A 40 3.23 -6.75 -2.33
CA LEU A 40 3.74 -5.83 -1.32
C LEU A 40 4.91 -6.43 -0.53
N ARG A 41 4.80 -7.70 -0.11
CA ARG A 41 5.89 -8.40 0.56
C ARG A 41 7.11 -8.59 -0.34
N ALA A 42 6.90 -8.95 -1.61
CA ALA A 42 7.99 -9.11 -2.58
C ALA A 42 8.71 -7.79 -2.85
N GLY A 43 7.95 -6.71 -3.09
CA GLY A 43 8.48 -5.36 -3.31
C GLY A 43 9.31 -4.86 -2.11
N LEU A 44 8.79 -5.02 -0.88
CA LEU A 44 9.54 -4.67 0.33
C LEU A 44 10.85 -5.45 0.50
N ALA A 45 10.83 -6.76 0.20
CA ALA A 45 12.04 -7.57 0.26
C ALA A 45 13.11 -7.08 -0.74
N LEU A 46 12.69 -6.66 -1.94
CA LEU A 46 13.59 -6.08 -2.95
C LEU A 46 14.14 -4.73 -2.50
N VAL A 47 13.29 -3.83 -2.00
CA VAL A 47 13.69 -2.51 -1.46
C VAL A 47 14.76 -2.64 -0.38
N ARG A 48 14.68 -3.66 0.49
CA ARG A 48 15.66 -3.92 1.55
C ARG A 48 16.99 -4.50 1.09
N THR A 49 17.00 -5.18 -0.06
CA THR A 49 18.15 -6.00 -0.50
C THR A 49 18.95 -5.35 -1.62
N VAL A 50 18.35 -4.44 -2.39
CA VAL A 50 19.02 -3.80 -3.52
C VAL A 50 19.69 -2.51 -3.07
N PRO A 51 21.02 -2.37 -3.22
CA PRO A 51 21.71 -1.10 -2.96
C PRO A 51 21.29 -0.06 -4.01
N ALA A 52 20.69 1.04 -3.54
CA ALA A 52 20.53 2.37 -4.17
C ALA A 52 20.32 2.48 -5.70
N ASP A 53 19.75 1.47 -6.36
CA ASP A 53 19.30 1.61 -7.76
C ASP A 53 17.93 2.28 -7.76
N GLY A 54 17.95 3.62 -7.72
CA GLY A 54 16.75 4.45 -7.64
C GLY A 54 15.77 4.22 -8.80
N GLU A 55 16.22 3.79 -9.98
CA GLU A 55 15.33 3.53 -11.12
C GLU A 55 14.53 2.23 -10.90
N ARG A 56 15.21 1.19 -10.41
CA ARG A 56 14.55 -0.07 -10.07
C ARG A 56 13.59 0.13 -8.89
N LEU A 57 14.00 0.90 -7.89
CA LEU A 57 13.19 1.25 -6.73
C LEU A 57 11.91 2.01 -7.13
N ALA A 58 12.03 3.00 -8.02
CA ALA A 58 10.89 3.76 -8.54
C ALA A 58 9.93 2.88 -9.35
N ARG A 59 10.45 1.91 -10.13
CA ARG A 59 9.63 0.98 -10.91
C ARG A 59 8.81 0.04 -10.03
N GLU A 60 9.42 -0.51 -8.98
CA GLU A 60 8.72 -1.34 -8.00
C GLU A 60 7.68 -0.51 -7.23
N ALA A 61 8.04 0.70 -6.81
CA ALA A 61 7.12 1.63 -6.15
C ALA A 61 5.90 1.98 -7.03
N HIS A 62 6.09 2.12 -8.34
CA HIS A 62 5.01 2.39 -9.29
C HIS A 62 3.97 1.26 -9.34
N GLY A 63 4.42 0.00 -9.35
CA GLY A 63 3.53 -1.16 -9.29
C GLY A 63 2.71 -1.18 -8.00
N LEU A 64 3.34 -0.82 -6.88
CA LEU A 64 2.69 -0.74 -5.58
C LEU A 64 1.63 0.38 -5.50
N VAL A 65 1.90 1.58 -6.05
CA VAL A 65 0.91 2.69 -6.11
C VAL A 65 -0.36 2.26 -6.82
N ALA A 66 -0.22 1.63 -7.99
CA ALA A 66 -1.37 1.34 -8.84
C ALA A 66 -2.38 0.43 -8.14
N MET A 67 -1.90 -0.62 -7.47
CA MET A 67 -2.76 -1.53 -6.71
C MET A 67 -3.24 -0.91 -5.39
N ALA A 68 -2.37 -0.17 -4.70
CA ALA A 68 -2.74 0.51 -3.45
C ALA A 68 -3.88 1.51 -3.66
N GLY A 69 -3.79 2.33 -4.71
CA GLY A 69 -4.83 3.29 -5.06
C GLY A 69 -6.15 2.63 -5.43
N MET A 70 -6.10 1.52 -6.19
CA MET A 70 -7.30 0.77 -6.58
C MET A 70 -8.03 0.17 -5.38
N LEU A 71 -7.30 -0.26 -4.35
CA LEU A 71 -7.85 -0.93 -3.17
C LEU A 71 -8.12 0.02 -1.99
N GLY A 72 -7.86 1.32 -2.16
CA GLY A 72 -8.10 2.34 -1.14
C GLY A 72 -6.99 2.50 -0.10
N PHE A 73 -5.79 1.97 -0.31
CA PHE A 73 -4.64 2.16 0.60
C PHE A 73 -3.96 3.51 0.34
N THR A 74 -4.57 4.57 0.86
CA THR A 74 -4.17 5.98 0.69
C THR A 74 -2.76 6.27 1.21
N ASP A 75 -2.42 5.79 2.41
CA ASP A 75 -1.09 5.95 3.02
C ASP A 75 0.03 5.36 2.15
N LEU A 76 -0.18 4.14 1.66
CA LEU A 76 0.79 3.42 0.83
C LEU A 76 0.94 4.08 -0.55
N SER A 77 -0.18 4.51 -1.13
CA SER A 77 -0.18 5.28 -2.38
C SER A 77 0.61 6.58 -2.24
N GLY A 78 0.41 7.32 -1.14
CA GLY A 78 1.13 8.55 -0.84
C GLY A 78 2.63 8.34 -0.63
N ALA A 79 3.02 7.32 0.17
CA ALA A 79 4.43 7.00 0.41
C ALA A 79 5.14 6.57 -0.88
N SER A 80 4.49 5.75 -1.69
CA SER A 80 5.05 5.27 -2.95
C SER A 80 5.14 6.40 -4.00
N ARG A 81 4.22 7.37 -4.00
CA ARG A 81 4.33 8.59 -4.80
C ARG A 81 5.54 9.44 -4.42
N ARG A 82 5.74 9.69 -3.12
CA ARG A 82 6.92 10.44 -2.63
C ARG A 82 8.23 9.77 -3.06
N LEU A 83 8.28 8.44 -3.00
CA LEU A 83 9.46 7.69 -3.45
C LEU A 83 9.70 7.80 -4.97
N MET A 84 8.65 7.87 -5.79
CA MET A 84 8.78 8.10 -7.24
C MET A 84 9.18 9.54 -7.59
N GLU A 85 8.74 10.51 -6.78
CA GLU A 85 9.03 11.94 -6.96
C GLU A 85 10.39 12.35 -6.37
N HIS A 86 11.01 11.48 -5.59
CA HIS A 86 12.30 11.73 -4.96
C HIS A 86 13.40 12.00 -6.00
N ASP A 87 14.23 13.00 -5.73
CA ASP A 87 15.33 13.35 -6.62
C ASP A 87 16.38 12.23 -6.61
N ARG A 88 16.79 11.81 -7.82
CA ARG A 88 17.76 10.73 -8.02
C ARG A 88 19.17 11.09 -7.55
N SER A 89 19.39 12.36 -7.19
CA SER A 89 20.66 12.87 -6.68
C SER A 89 20.87 12.62 -5.18
N GLU A 90 19.82 12.24 -4.43
CA GLU A 90 19.85 12.01 -2.99
C GLU A 90 19.51 10.56 -2.63
N ALA A 91 20.08 10.05 -1.53
CA ALA A 91 19.75 8.72 -1.04
C ALA A 91 18.28 8.67 -0.56
N PRO A 92 17.44 7.75 -1.06
CA PRO A 92 16.00 7.70 -0.74
C PRO A 92 15.71 7.06 0.62
N ASP A 93 16.64 7.09 1.58
CA ASP A 93 16.56 6.32 2.82
C ASP A 93 15.32 6.67 3.64
N ARG A 94 14.90 7.95 3.60
CA ARG A 94 13.71 8.42 4.29
C ARG A 94 12.45 7.91 3.60
N GLU A 95 12.38 8.04 2.28
CA GLU A 95 11.23 7.67 1.45
C GLU A 95 11.03 6.15 1.46
N VAL A 96 12.14 5.39 1.47
CA VAL A 96 12.15 3.95 1.68
C VAL A 96 11.57 3.62 3.05
N ARG A 97 12.04 4.26 4.13
CA ARG A 97 11.52 4.01 5.48
C ARG A 97 10.03 4.36 5.60
N ASP A 98 9.60 5.47 5.00
CA ASP A 98 8.19 5.87 4.97
C ASP A 98 7.33 4.83 4.21
N LEU A 99 7.84 4.31 3.09
CA LEU A 99 7.20 3.23 2.34
C LEU A 99 7.11 1.94 3.18
N GLU A 100 8.17 1.57 3.90
CA GLU A 100 8.16 0.40 4.78
C GLU A 100 7.12 0.52 5.89
N VAL A 101 7.01 1.69 6.53
CA VAL A 101 6.02 1.95 7.58
C VAL A 101 4.60 1.88 7.00
N ALA A 102 4.35 2.53 5.85
CA ALA A 102 3.05 2.49 5.19
C ALA A 102 2.66 1.07 4.77
N ALA A 103 3.61 0.30 4.24
CA ALA A 103 3.39 -1.08 3.84
C ALA A 103 3.13 -2.01 5.04
N ALA A 104 3.85 -1.82 6.15
CA ALA A 104 3.59 -2.56 7.38
C ALA A 104 2.17 -2.30 7.92
N ARG A 105 1.72 -1.03 7.87
CA ARG A 105 0.36 -0.65 8.22
C ARG A 105 -0.67 -1.28 7.28
N ALA A 106 -0.46 -1.21 5.97
CA ALA A 106 -1.35 -1.82 4.98
C ALA A 106 -1.47 -3.34 5.19
N LEU A 107 -0.35 -4.04 5.42
CA LEU A 107 -0.35 -5.48 5.75
C LEU A 107 -1.11 -5.79 7.04
N ALA A 108 -0.94 -4.97 8.08
CA ALA A 108 -1.68 -5.14 9.33
C ALA A 108 -3.18 -4.91 9.14
N SER A 109 -3.57 -3.94 8.30
CA SER A 109 -4.96 -3.66 7.96
C SER A 109 -5.60 -4.76 7.11
N LEU A 110 -4.86 -5.37 6.18
CA LEU A 110 -5.35 -6.49 5.35
C LEU A 110 -5.90 -7.64 6.20
N HIS A 111 -5.23 -7.99 7.30
CA HIS A 111 -5.67 -9.04 8.22
C HIS A 111 -6.91 -8.66 9.05
N GLN A 112 -7.30 -7.39 9.04
CA GLN A 112 -8.51 -6.88 9.71
C GLN A 112 -9.69 -6.73 8.73
N ILE A 113 -9.44 -6.80 7.42
CA ILE A 113 -10.49 -6.75 6.42
C ILE A 113 -11.22 -8.10 6.48
N PRO A 114 -12.54 -8.12 6.73
CA PRO A 114 -13.28 -9.37 6.73
C PRO A 114 -13.21 -9.98 5.33
N HIS A 115 -12.48 -11.10 5.20
CA HIS A 115 -12.49 -11.92 4.01
C HIS A 115 -13.86 -12.59 3.90
N THR A 116 -14.86 -11.87 3.39
CA THR A 116 -16.19 -12.43 3.16
C THR A 116 -16.14 -13.35 1.95
N GLY A 117 -15.70 -14.59 2.15
CA GLY A 117 -16.03 -15.73 1.31
C GLY A 117 -16.64 -16.80 2.22
N PRO A 118 -17.76 -17.44 1.84
CA PRO A 118 -18.29 -18.56 2.62
C PRO A 118 -17.28 -19.72 2.59
N ALA A 119 -17.05 -20.30 3.76
CA ALA A 119 -16.41 -21.61 3.90
C ALA A 119 -17.24 -22.71 3.23
#